data_AF-D4CED6-F1
#
_entry.id   AF-D4CED6-F1
#
_cell.length_a   1.000
_cell.length_b   1.000
_cell.length_c   1.000
_cell.angle_alpha   90.00
_cell.angle_beta   90.00
_cell.angle_gamma   90.00
#
_symmetry.space_group_name_H-M   'P 1'
#
loop_
_entity.id
_entity.type
_entity.pdbx_description
1 polymer ?
#
loop_
_entity_poly.entity_id
_entity_poly.type
_entity_poly.pdbx_seq_one_letter_code
_entity_poly.pdbx_strand_id
1 'polypeptide(L)'
;MEKQNAGSIILTEKDRDGLVKLGHALFACPELGFKEVKSNQILTSFLSENGISYESGLSVTGIRATVGTGRKYHIALAADMDALSVQGKEGSFAFHSCGHSIQTAVMAYVMKLLKDRGIVEASGGRVSFIATPAEEFIDFESRERLKKEGKIRYLSGKQNMIAEGVFDDVDCVISMHINGDSGNRLFDIDSTLAGFTVKKALFHGKNAHSGAAPHLGRNALHGASLAMDAIAYMKDQFPAEAGIQIHPVITACGGSVNTIPEEVVMESYIRANTLEALLEANKNSMTVSSTVPRPSGLRLRWKTEPAICRFRSPPG
;
A
#
# COMPACT_ATOMS: atom_id res chain seq x y z
N MET A 1 1.66 27.74 34.99
CA MET A 1 1.05 26.99 33.87
C MET A 1 0.04 26.03 34.45
N GLU A 2 -1.25 26.31 34.30
CA GLU A 2 -2.30 25.37 34.71
C GLU A 2 -2.22 24.11 33.85
N LYS A 3 -2.12 22.95 34.51
CA LYS A 3 -2.13 21.65 33.83
C LYS A 3 -3.54 21.42 33.27
N GLN A 4 -3.71 21.57 31.96
CA GLN A 4 -4.96 21.18 31.30
C GLN A 4 -5.06 19.66 31.29
N ASN A 5 -6.05 19.10 32.00
CA ASN A 5 -6.52 17.75 31.74
C ASN A 5 -7.00 17.67 30.28
N ALA A 6 -6.98 16.47 29.68
CA ALA A 6 -7.37 16.21 28.29
C ALA A 6 -8.88 16.40 28.01
N GLY A 7 -9.45 17.55 28.41
CA GLY A 7 -10.74 18.02 27.93
C GLY A 7 -10.70 18.26 26.41
N SER A 8 -11.81 18.75 25.86
CA SER A 8 -11.90 19.03 24.42
C SER A 8 -10.80 20.00 23.98
N ILE A 9 -9.90 19.53 23.11
CA ILE A 9 -8.93 20.40 22.43
C ILE A 9 -9.72 21.30 21.48
N ILE A 10 -10.00 22.53 21.92
CA ILE A 10 -10.63 23.55 21.06
C ILE A 10 -9.55 24.12 20.16
N LEU A 11 -9.70 23.95 18.84
CA LEU A 11 -8.81 24.54 17.84
C LEU A 11 -9.02 26.05 17.77
N THR A 12 -7.94 26.80 17.93
CA THR A 12 -7.92 28.24 17.64
C THR A 12 -8.00 28.49 16.13
N GLU A 13 -8.26 29.73 15.72
CA GLU A 13 -8.20 30.12 14.30
C GLU A 13 -6.81 29.87 13.71
N LYS A 14 -5.75 30.24 14.44
CA LYS A 14 -4.36 29.93 14.07
C LYS A 14 -4.10 28.43 13.90
N ASP A 15 -4.70 27.59 14.75
CA ASP A 15 -4.57 26.13 14.62
C ASP A 15 -5.24 25.63 13.32
N ARG A 16 -6.41 26.17 13.00
CA ARG A 16 -7.14 25.83 11.77
C ARG A 16 -6.36 26.27 10.52
N ASP A 17 -5.87 27.50 10.51
CA ASP A 17 -5.10 28.04 9.39
C ASP A 17 -3.81 27.25 9.16
N GLY A 18 -3.10 26.91 10.24
CA GLY A 18 -1.89 26.11 10.15
C GLY A 18 -2.16 24.69 9.63
N LEU A 19 -3.23 24.05 10.08
CA LEU A 19 -3.64 22.72 9.61
C LEU A 19 -4.01 22.75 8.13
N VAL A 20 -4.83 23.72 7.71
CA VAL A 20 -5.25 23.89 6.30
C VAL A 20 -4.04 24.17 5.41
N LYS A 21 -3.12 25.04 5.87
CA LYS A 21 -1.89 25.34 5.13
C LYS A 21 -1.02 24.10 4.92
N LEU A 22 -0.82 23.28 5.96
CA LEU A 22 -0.06 22.03 5.84
C LEU A 22 -0.75 21.05 4.88
N GLY A 23 -2.07 20.87 5.02
CA GLY A 23 -2.85 20.00 4.14
C GLY A 23 -2.79 20.42 2.68
N HIS A 24 -2.92 21.72 2.38
CA HIS A 24 -2.79 22.25 1.02
C HIS A 24 -1.38 22.08 0.46
N ALA A 25 -0.33 22.28 1.27
CA ALA A 25 1.05 22.09 0.82
C ALA A 25 1.32 20.63 0.42
N LEU A 26 0.87 19.67 1.25
CA LEU A 26 0.97 18.25 0.95
C LEU A 26 0.11 17.86 -0.27
N PHE A 27 -1.14 18.32 -0.33
CA PHE A 27 -2.04 18.02 -1.45
C PHE A 27 -1.51 18.54 -2.80
N ALA A 28 -0.86 19.71 -2.80
CA ALA A 28 -0.25 20.29 -3.99
C ALA A 28 1.03 19.56 -4.45
N CYS A 29 1.50 18.55 -3.70
CA CYS A 29 2.73 17.83 -3.95
C CYS A 29 2.55 16.30 -4.04
N PRO A 30 1.70 15.80 -4.95
CA PRO A 30 1.48 14.37 -5.08
C PRO A 30 2.73 13.67 -5.61
N GLU A 31 3.22 12.69 -4.85
CA GLU A 31 4.39 11.87 -5.19
C GLU A 31 4.07 10.39 -5.00
N LEU A 32 4.54 9.53 -5.92
CA LEU A 32 4.28 8.09 -5.84
C LEU A 32 5.10 7.44 -4.71
N GLY A 33 4.68 6.23 -4.32
CA GLY A 33 5.34 5.42 -3.30
C GLY A 33 6.86 5.33 -3.42
N PHE A 34 7.57 5.59 -2.31
CA PHE A 34 9.03 5.69 -2.17
C PHE A 34 9.70 6.85 -2.92
N LYS A 35 8.92 7.76 -3.51
CA LYS A 35 9.39 8.95 -4.22
C LYS A 35 8.90 10.24 -3.56
N GLU A 36 8.37 10.16 -2.33
CA GLU A 36 7.75 11.23 -1.54
C GLU A 36 8.79 12.21 -0.96
N VAL A 37 9.74 12.65 -1.79
CA VAL A 37 10.89 13.47 -1.37
C VAL A 37 10.44 14.86 -0.92
N LYS A 38 9.56 15.50 -1.67
CA LYS A 38 9.06 16.83 -1.33
C LYS A 38 8.05 16.77 -0.19
N SER A 39 7.20 15.74 -0.15
CA SER A 39 6.29 15.51 0.97
C SER A 39 7.06 15.30 2.28
N ASN A 40 8.16 14.53 2.23
CA ASN A 40 9.11 14.42 3.34
C ASN A 40 9.66 15.78 3.74
N GLN A 41 10.17 16.58 2.80
CA GLN A 41 10.71 17.92 3.08
C GLN A 41 9.69 18.86 3.72
N ILE A 42 8.44 18.85 3.25
CA ILE A 42 7.35 19.64 3.83
C ILE A 42 7.14 19.24 5.30
N LEU A 43 7.08 17.93 5.59
CA LEU A 43 6.88 17.42 6.94
C LEU A 43 8.07 17.70 7.85
N THR A 44 9.30 17.46 7.40
CA THR A 44 10.50 17.72 8.20
C THR A 44 10.66 19.22 8.48
N SER A 45 10.28 20.08 7.53
CA SER A 45 10.26 21.54 7.75
C SER A 45 9.22 21.91 8.80
N PHE A 46 7.99 21.39 8.69
CA PHE A 46 6.94 21.57 9.68
C PHE A 46 7.40 21.11 11.08
N LEU A 47 8.03 19.94 11.20
CA LEU A 47 8.52 19.42 12.47
C LEU A 47 9.63 20.29 13.07
N SER A 48 10.62 20.70 12.26
CA SER A 48 11.69 21.61 12.65
C SER A 48 11.16 22.97 13.12
N GLU A 49 10.25 23.59 12.36
CA GLU A 49 9.64 24.88 12.70
C GLU A 49 8.87 24.85 14.02
N ASN A 50 8.35 23.68 14.39
CA ASN A 50 7.63 23.47 15.64
C ASN A 50 8.52 22.87 16.75
N GLY A 51 9.84 22.78 16.55
CA GLY A 51 10.78 22.28 17.54
C GLY A 51 10.50 20.83 17.95
N ILE A 52 10.15 19.98 17.00
CA ILE A 52 9.90 18.55 17.19
C ILE A 52 11.05 17.78 16.54
N SER A 53 11.76 16.98 17.33
CA SER A 53 12.82 16.10 16.82
C SER A 53 12.24 14.95 16.02
N TYR A 54 12.95 14.56 14.95
CA TYR A 54 12.53 13.49 14.06
C TYR A 54 13.71 12.74 13.47
N GLU A 55 13.42 11.51 13.06
CA GLU A 55 14.22 10.66 12.18
C GLU A 55 13.55 10.67 10.80
N SER A 56 14.35 10.86 9.75
CA SER A 56 13.89 10.91 8.36
C SER A 56 14.69 9.93 7.51
N GLY A 57 14.13 9.54 6.36
CA GLY A 57 14.74 8.54 5.47
C GLY A 57 14.48 7.09 5.90
N LEU A 58 13.55 6.88 6.84
CA LEU A 58 13.10 5.55 7.24
C LEU A 58 12.34 4.91 6.10
N SER A 59 12.65 3.67 5.71
CA SER A 59 12.05 3.07 4.52
C SER A 59 12.04 4.01 3.30
N VAL A 60 13.22 4.55 2.96
CA VAL A 60 13.49 5.52 1.88
C VAL A 60 13.06 6.96 2.18
N THR A 61 11.77 7.19 2.44
CA THR A 61 11.19 8.55 2.55
C THR A 61 10.35 8.76 3.81
N GLY A 62 10.13 7.71 4.61
CA GLY A 62 9.36 7.75 5.85
C GLY A 62 10.00 8.60 6.94
N ILE A 63 9.17 9.02 7.88
CA ILE A 63 9.53 9.90 9.00
C ILE A 63 8.98 9.31 10.29
N ARG A 64 9.75 9.42 11.37
CA ARG A 64 9.28 9.22 12.74
C ARG A 64 9.64 10.44 13.57
N ALA A 65 8.66 11.05 14.23
CA ALA A 65 8.86 12.18 15.14
C ALA A 65 8.27 11.83 16.50
N THR A 66 8.97 12.11 17.60
CA THR A 66 8.52 11.71 18.95
C THR A 66 8.44 12.92 19.87
N VAL A 67 7.36 12.98 20.65
CA VAL A 67 7.17 13.97 21.73
C VAL A 67 6.93 13.25 23.06
N GLY A 68 7.46 13.81 24.15
CA GLY A 68 7.42 13.21 25.48
C GLY A 68 8.54 12.20 25.73
N THR A 69 8.92 12.05 27.01
CA THR A 69 9.97 11.12 27.46
C THR A 69 9.46 10.09 28.46
N GLY A 70 8.16 10.15 28.76
CA GLY A 70 7.53 9.28 29.73
C GLY A 70 7.44 7.83 29.25
N ARG A 71 7.39 6.90 30.21
CA ARG A 71 7.41 5.44 29.95
C ARG A 71 6.12 4.74 30.32
N LYS A 72 5.04 5.48 30.64
CA LYS A 72 3.75 4.88 31.00
C LYS A 72 3.08 4.19 29.81
N TYR A 73 3.18 4.80 28.63
CA TYR A 73 2.66 4.28 27.37
C TYR A 73 3.31 5.01 26.20
N HIS A 74 3.28 4.37 25.03
CA HIS A 74 3.70 4.91 23.75
C HIS A 74 2.63 4.74 22.68
N ILE A 75 2.07 5.85 22.23
CA ILE A 75 1.05 5.86 21.18
C ILE A 75 1.67 6.39 19.89
N ALA A 76 1.52 5.67 18.78
CA ALA A 76 1.89 6.16 17.46
C ALA A 76 0.66 6.68 16.71
N LEU A 77 0.77 7.87 16.12
CA LEU A 77 -0.14 8.43 15.13
C LEU A 77 0.44 8.11 13.75
N ALA A 78 -0.13 7.11 13.06
CA ALA A 78 0.37 6.65 11.76
C ALA A 78 -0.47 7.22 10.62
N ALA A 79 0.20 7.72 9.56
CA ALA A 79 -0.45 8.24 8.37
C ALA A 79 0.38 7.98 7.10
N ASP A 80 -0.30 7.72 5.98
CA ASP A 80 0.33 7.44 4.70
C ASP A 80 0.59 8.71 3.89
N MET A 81 1.68 8.72 3.13
CA MET A 81 2.16 9.90 2.41
C MET A 81 2.00 9.82 0.88
N ASP A 82 1.91 8.63 0.29
CA ASP A 82 1.98 8.51 -1.16
C ASP A 82 0.70 8.95 -1.87
N ALA A 83 0.88 9.36 -3.12
CA ALA A 83 -0.18 9.62 -4.07
C ALA A 83 -0.33 8.46 -5.06
N LEU A 84 -1.40 8.51 -5.85
CA LEU A 84 -1.71 7.54 -6.88
C LEU A 84 -1.34 8.06 -8.27
N SER A 85 -1.08 7.13 -9.19
CA SER A 85 -0.99 7.45 -10.62
C SER A 85 -2.40 7.41 -11.22
N VAL A 86 -2.84 8.52 -11.79
CA VAL A 86 -4.16 8.68 -12.41
C VAL A 86 -3.99 8.88 -13.90
N GLN A 87 -4.79 8.16 -14.70
CA GLN A 87 -4.84 8.33 -16.16
C GLN A 87 -5.64 9.58 -16.52
N GLY A 88 -4.98 10.54 -17.17
CA GLY A 88 -5.59 11.71 -17.78
C GLY A 88 -5.61 11.65 -19.30
N LYS A 89 -6.22 12.66 -19.94
CA LYS A 89 -6.28 12.77 -21.41
C LYS A 89 -4.90 12.87 -22.07
N GLU A 90 -3.93 13.45 -21.36
CA GLU A 90 -2.57 13.71 -21.85
C GLU A 90 -1.53 12.73 -21.28
N GLY A 91 -1.99 11.66 -20.62
CA GLY A 91 -1.15 10.65 -19.99
C GLY A 91 -1.36 10.55 -18.47
N SER A 92 -0.50 9.75 -17.82
CA SER A 92 -0.58 9.50 -16.38
C SER A 92 0.09 10.63 -15.58
N PHE A 93 -0.56 11.08 -14.51
CA PHE A 93 -0.01 12.06 -13.55
C PHE A 93 -0.27 11.61 -12.11
N ALA A 94 0.48 12.16 -11.15
CA ALA A 94 0.31 11.84 -9.74
C ALA A 94 -0.80 12.69 -9.11
N PHE A 95 -1.65 12.10 -8.26
CA PHE A 95 -2.74 12.81 -7.58
C PHE A 95 -3.13 12.15 -6.25
N HIS A 96 -3.46 12.95 -5.24
CA HIS A 96 -3.96 12.47 -3.94
C HIS A 96 -5.47 12.18 -4.00
N SER A 97 -5.86 11.04 -4.59
CA SER A 97 -7.27 10.60 -4.61
C SER A 97 -7.69 9.76 -3.40
N CYS A 98 -6.76 9.26 -2.59
CA CYS A 98 -7.03 8.43 -1.40
C CYS A 98 -7.04 9.22 -0.06
N GLY A 99 -6.83 10.54 -0.12
CA GLY A 99 -6.88 11.42 1.05
C GLY A 99 -5.65 11.39 1.96
N HIS A 100 -4.55 10.76 1.54
CA HIS A 100 -3.29 10.65 2.29
C HIS A 100 -2.72 12.00 2.75
N SER A 101 -2.82 13.04 1.92
CA SER A 101 -2.40 14.40 2.31
C SER A 101 -3.17 14.95 3.52
N ILE A 102 -4.48 14.66 3.62
CA ILE A 102 -5.32 15.06 4.74
C ILE A 102 -4.95 14.26 5.99
N GLN A 103 -4.83 12.93 5.86
CA GLN A 103 -4.47 12.03 6.96
C GLN A 103 -3.15 12.45 7.60
N THR A 104 -2.13 12.64 6.76
CA THR A 104 -0.78 13.06 7.16
C THR A 104 -0.80 14.45 7.82
N ALA A 105 -1.50 15.43 7.23
CA ALA A 105 -1.61 16.76 7.82
C ALA A 105 -2.27 16.73 9.19
N VAL A 106 -3.38 16.00 9.34
CA VAL A 106 -4.12 15.89 10.61
C VAL A 106 -3.25 15.24 11.68
N MET A 107 -2.62 14.10 11.39
CA MET A 107 -1.82 13.38 12.38
C MET A 107 -0.58 14.18 12.84
N ALA A 108 0.12 14.82 11.91
CA ALA A 108 1.25 15.70 12.24
C ALA A 108 0.81 16.89 13.11
N TYR A 109 -0.33 17.50 12.78
CA TYR A 109 -0.84 18.65 13.52
C TYR A 109 -1.40 18.28 14.90
N VAL A 110 -2.04 17.12 15.04
CA VAL A 110 -2.48 16.58 16.33
C VAL A 110 -1.28 16.39 17.25
N MET A 111 -0.19 15.79 16.78
CA MET A 111 1.04 15.66 17.58
C MET A 111 1.56 17.02 18.03
N LYS A 112 1.63 18.01 17.14
CA LYS A 112 2.01 19.40 17.48
C LYS A 112 1.12 19.96 18.59
N LEU A 113 -0.21 19.84 18.47
CA LEU A 113 -1.14 20.35 19.48
C LEU A 113 -0.97 19.67 20.84
N LEU A 114 -0.77 18.36 20.85
CA LEU A 114 -0.52 17.60 22.08
C LEU A 114 0.77 18.05 22.77
N LYS A 115 1.82 18.36 22.01
CA LYS A 115 3.07 18.95 22.51
C LYS A 115 2.86 20.36 23.04
N ASP A 116 2.31 21.25 22.23
CA ASP A 116 2.18 22.68 22.57
C ASP A 116 1.31 22.92 23.81
N ARG A 117 0.32 22.05 24.04
CA ARG A 117 -0.56 22.08 25.22
C ARG A 117 0.02 21.35 26.43
N GLY A 118 1.21 20.77 26.34
CA GLY A 118 1.86 20.02 27.41
C GLY A 118 1.13 18.74 27.83
N ILE A 119 0.23 18.22 26.98
CA ILE A 119 -0.63 17.08 27.30
C ILE A 119 0.20 15.79 27.41
N VAL A 120 1.15 15.59 26.48
CA VAL A 120 2.01 14.39 26.47
C VAL A 120 2.92 14.35 27.71
N GLU A 121 3.48 15.49 28.09
CA GLU A 121 4.34 15.58 29.27
C GLU A 121 3.53 15.37 30.56
N ALA A 122 2.36 16.01 30.68
CA ALA A 122 1.48 15.87 31.84
C ALA A 122 0.97 14.43 32.02
N SER A 123 0.82 13.67 30.95
CA SER A 123 0.37 12.29 31.02
C SER A 123 1.46 11.32 31.48
N GLY A 124 2.74 11.68 31.31
CA GLY A 124 3.89 10.82 31.59
C GLY A 124 4.06 9.69 30.56
N GLY A 125 3.50 9.85 29.37
CA GLY A 125 3.70 8.97 28.22
C GLY A 125 4.58 9.60 27.14
N ARG A 126 4.54 8.99 25.96
CA ARG A 126 5.16 9.50 24.73
C ARG A 126 4.23 9.26 23.54
N VAL A 127 4.32 10.15 22.55
CA VAL A 127 3.55 10.07 21.31
C VAL A 127 4.50 10.19 20.13
N SER A 128 4.43 9.23 19.20
CA SER A 128 5.13 9.30 17.92
C SER A 128 4.19 9.68 16.80
N PHE A 129 4.60 10.53 15.88
CA PHE A 129 4.00 10.64 14.54
C PHE A 129 4.87 9.82 13.58
N ILE A 130 4.24 8.92 12.83
CA ILE A 130 4.93 8.06 11.85
C ILE A 130 4.29 8.29 10.49
N ALA A 131 5.03 8.96 9.60
CA ALA A 131 4.63 9.20 8.22
C ALA A 131 5.18 8.06 7.35
N THR A 132 4.28 7.24 6.82
CA THR A 132 4.62 5.98 6.16
C THR A 132 4.55 6.13 4.63
N PRO A 133 5.60 5.72 3.90
CA PRO A 133 5.59 5.82 2.45
C PRO A 133 4.86 4.64 1.80
N ALA A 134 4.56 4.78 0.52
CA ALA A 134 4.29 3.67 -0.39
C ALA A 134 3.16 2.71 0.05
N GLU A 135 2.03 3.22 0.54
CA GLU A 135 0.85 2.42 0.92
C GLU A 135 0.19 1.80 -0.32
N GLU A 136 -0.01 2.58 -1.38
CA GLU A 136 -0.94 2.29 -2.48
C GLU A 136 -0.59 1.05 -3.32
N PHE A 137 0.65 0.58 -3.21
CA PHE A 137 1.11 -0.68 -3.79
C PHE A 137 0.91 -0.84 -5.32
N ILE A 138 1.03 0.23 -6.12
CA ILE A 138 0.78 0.17 -7.58
C ILE A 138 2.03 0.19 -8.50
N ASP A 139 3.15 0.80 -8.09
CA ASP A 139 4.36 0.98 -8.94
C ASP A 139 5.40 -0.13 -8.73
N PHE A 140 5.07 -1.35 -9.16
CA PHE A 140 5.87 -2.55 -8.87
C PHE A 140 7.28 -2.54 -9.41
N GLU A 141 7.51 -2.01 -10.61
CA GLU A 141 8.83 -2.04 -11.23
C GLU A 141 9.84 -1.22 -10.42
N SER A 142 9.44 -0.02 -10.00
CA SER A 142 10.31 0.84 -9.20
C SER A 142 10.56 0.26 -7.81
N ARG A 143 9.53 -0.31 -7.17
CA ARG A 143 9.63 -0.99 -5.85
C ARG A 143 10.56 -2.20 -5.92
N GLU A 144 10.46 -2.99 -6.98
CA GLU A 144 11.34 -4.14 -7.20
C GLU A 144 12.80 -3.76 -7.47
N ARG A 145 13.03 -2.64 -8.15
CA ARG A 145 14.38 -2.08 -8.30
C ARG A 145 14.96 -1.67 -6.93
N LEU A 146 14.20 -0.94 -6.12
CA LEU A 146 14.63 -0.55 -4.76
C LEU A 146 14.97 -1.78 -3.91
N LYS A 147 14.17 -2.84 -4.01
CA LYS A 147 14.42 -4.11 -3.32
C LYS A 147 15.70 -4.80 -3.79
N LYS A 148 15.95 -4.85 -5.11
CA LYS A 148 17.21 -5.39 -5.68
C LYS A 148 18.44 -4.58 -5.27
N GLU A 149 18.28 -3.27 -5.14
CA GLU A 149 19.32 -2.36 -4.62
C GLU A 149 19.54 -2.50 -3.10
N GLY A 150 18.74 -3.31 -2.41
CA GLY A 150 18.83 -3.49 -0.95
C GLY A 150 18.29 -2.30 -0.15
N LYS A 151 17.61 -1.34 -0.78
CA LYS A 151 17.06 -0.14 -0.12
C LYS A 151 15.77 -0.42 0.66
N ILE A 152 15.04 -1.45 0.27
CA ILE A 152 13.84 -1.93 0.97
C ILE A 152 13.84 -3.45 1.03
N ARG A 153 13.27 -4.01 2.09
CA ARG A 153 13.03 -5.45 2.25
C ARG A 153 11.66 -5.87 1.72
N TYR A 154 10.67 -4.99 1.88
CA TYR A 154 9.27 -5.21 1.49
C TYR A 154 8.77 -4.10 0.57
N LEU A 155 7.72 -4.40 -0.20
CA LEU A 155 7.24 -3.51 -1.25
C LEU A 155 6.27 -2.43 -0.75
N SER A 156 5.77 -2.52 0.48
CA SER A 156 5.01 -1.44 1.14
C SER A 156 5.88 -0.75 2.20
N GLY A 157 5.76 0.56 2.36
CA GLY A 157 6.56 1.29 3.33
C GLY A 157 6.26 0.92 4.76
N LYS A 158 4.99 0.70 5.15
CA LYS A 158 4.65 0.18 6.49
C LYS A 158 5.30 -1.17 6.77
N GLN A 159 5.23 -2.11 5.83
CA GLN A 159 5.86 -3.43 5.98
C GLN A 159 7.37 -3.29 6.18
N ASN A 160 8.00 -2.39 5.42
CA ASN A 160 9.42 -2.16 5.50
C ASN A 160 9.82 -1.46 6.83
N MET A 161 9.07 -0.45 7.27
CA MET A 161 9.28 0.23 8.55
C MET A 161 9.09 -0.70 9.75
N ILE A 162 8.10 -1.60 9.71
CA ILE A 162 7.95 -2.66 10.74
C ILE A 162 9.19 -3.55 10.77
N ALA A 163 9.71 -3.94 9.60
CA ALA A 163 10.90 -4.78 9.53
C ALA A 163 12.20 -4.08 9.95
N GLU A 164 12.23 -2.75 9.86
CA GLU A 164 13.31 -1.87 10.34
C GLU A 164 13.18 -1.53 11.83
N GLY A 165 12.14 -2.02 12.51
CA GLY A 165 11.94 -1.83 13.95
C GLY A 165 11.35 -0.47 14.34
N VAL A 166 10.80 0.30 13.39
CA VAL A 166 10.23 1.63 13.66
C VAL A 166 9.10 1.59 14.69
N PHE A 167 8.36 0.48 14.73
CA PHE A 167 7.19 0.29 15.60
C PHE A 167 7.48 -0.56 16.85
N ASP A 168 8.71 -1.06 17.05
CA ASP A 168 9.03 -2.08 18.08
C ASP A 168 8.74 -1.64 19.51
N ASP A 169 8.73 -0.33 19.75
CA ASP A 169 8.55 0.26 21.07
C ASP A 169 7.20 0.96 21.24
N VAL A 170 6.26 0.76 20.30
CA VAL A 170 4.91 1.36 20.29
C VAL A 170 3.92 0.40 20.95
N ASP A 171 3.15 0.88 21.92
CA ASP A 171 2.11 0.10 22.62
C ASP A 171 0.76 0.13 21.88
N CYS A 172 0.47 1.22 21.16
CA CYS A 172 -0.79 1.42 20.46
C CYS A 172 -0.58 2.28 19.20
N VAL A 173 -1.21 1.88 18.09
CA VAL A 173 -1.23 2.66 16.84
C VAL A 173 -2.63 3.22 16.63
N ILE A 174 -2.71 4.53 16.43
CA ILE A 174 -3.91 5.23 15.96
C ILE A 174 -3.64 5.65 14.52
N SER A 175 -4.47 5.14 13.61
CA SER A 175 -4.50 5.55 12.21
C SER A 175 -5.89 6.05 11.84
N MET A 176 -5.97 6.87 10.80
CA MET A 176 -7.25 7.29 10.23
C MET A 176 -7.20 7.15 8.72
N HIS A 177 -8.34 6.81 8.12
CA HIS A 177 -8.52 6.87 6.68
C HIS A 177 -9.64 7.86 6.36
N ILE A 178 -9.41 8.74 5.39
CA ILE A 178 -10.46 9.61 4.86
C ILE A 178 -11.14 8.86 3.72
N ASN A 179 -12.40 8.50 3.92
CA ASN A 179 -13.24 8.01 2.84
C ASN A 179 -14.10 9.18 2.34
N GLY A 180 -14.39 9.19 1.03
CA GLY A 180 -15.39 10.11 0.47
C GLY A 180 -16.72 10.00 1.23
N ASP A 181 -17.55 11.04 1.16
CA ASP A 181 -18.69 11.31 2.05
C ASP A 181 -19.42 10.05 2.56
N SER A 182 -18.98 9.55 3.71
CA SER A 182 -19.56 8.39 4.39
C SER A 182 -20.75 8.77 5.28
N GLY A 183 -21.16 10.04 5.27
CA GLY A 183 -22.24 10.62 6.08
C GLY A 183 -21.94 10.71 7.59
N ASN A 184 -21.09 9.83 8.13
CA ASN A 184 -20.78 9.73 9.56
C ASN A 184 -19.28 9.52 9.82
N ARG A 185 -18.82 10.00 10.98
CA ARG A 185 -17.50 9.67 11.54
C ARG A 185 -17.56 8.26 12.13
N LEU A 186 -16.70 7.37 11.65
CA LEU A 186 -16.59 6.01 12.13
C LEU A 186 -15.33 5.85 12.98
N PHE A 187 -15.40 5.00 13.99
CA PHE A 187 -14.28 4.61 14.83
C PHE A 187 -14.37 3.11 15.07
N ASP A 188 -13.23 2.44 14.95
CA ASP A 188 -13.14 0.99 15.08
C ASP A 188 -11.83 0.64 15.80
N ILE A 189 -11.87 -0.43 16.60
CA ILE A 189 -10.72 -0.96 17.34
C ILE A 189 -10.43 -2.33 16.73
N ASP A 190 -9.15 -2.63 16.50
CA ASP A 190 -8.76 -3.87 15.82
C ASP A 190 -9.42 -4.01 14.43
N SER A 191 -9.61 -2.88 13.75
CA SER A 191 -10.23 -2.86 12.43
C SER A 191 -9.43 -3.69 11.45
N THR A 192 -10.13 -4.47 10.65
CA THR A 192 -9.50 -5.31 9.62
C THR A 192 -10.07 -5.00 8.25
N LEU A 193 -9.19 -4.83 7.27
CA LEU A 193 -9.54 -4.83 5.86
C LEU A 193 -9.12 -6.15 5.22
N ALA A 194 -9.80 -6.53 4.14
CA ALA A 194 -9.41 -7.70 3.36
C ALA A 194 -7.96 -7.55 2.90
N GLY A 195 -7.14 -8.57 3.18
CA GLY A 195 -5.77 -8.61 2.69
C GLY A 195 -5.74 -8.81 1.18
N PHE A 196 -4.63 -8.49 0.54
CA PHE A 196 -4.46 -8.72 -0.88
C PHE A 196 -3.04 -9.16 -1.25
N THR A 197 -2.91 -9.91 -2.34
CA THR A 197 -1.62 -10.21 -2.98
C THR A 197 -1.67 -9.87 -4.46
N VAL A 198 -0.52 -9.54 -5.03
CA VAL A 198 -0.37 -9.23 -6.45
C VAL A 198 0.44 -10.30 -7.14
N LYS A 199 -0.06 -10.71 -8.30
CA LYS A 199 0.54 -11.72 -9.14
C LYS A 199 0.85 -11.20 -10.51
N LYS A 200 1.96 -11.70 -11.05
CA LYS A 200 2.35 -11.57 -12.45
C LYS A 200 2.68 -12.95 -13.01
N ALA A 201 1.97 -13.35 -14.06
CA ALA A 201 2.26 -14.51 -14.87
C ALA A 201 2.81 -14.08 -16.22
N LEU A 202 3.93 -14.68 -16.60
CA LEU A 202 4.55 -14.52 -17.90
C LEU A 202 4.44 -15.84 -18.66
N PHE A 203 3.67 -15.82 -19.74
CA PHE A 203 3.49 -16.95 -20.64
C PHE A 203 4.45 -16.79 -21.81
N HIS A 204 5.33 -17.78 -22.00
CA HIS A 204 6.26 -17.84 -23.11
C HIS A 204 5.91 -18.99 -24.04
N GLY A 205 5.65 -18.64 -25.29
CA GLY A 205 5.30 -19.50 -26.38
C GLY A 205 6.35 -19.48 -27.48
N LYS A 206 5.90 -19.56 -28.73
CA LYS A 206 6.74 -19.54 -29.93
C LYS A 206 5.95 -18.93 -31.08
N ASN A 207 6.52 -17.91 -31.70
CA ASN A 207 5.91 -17.25 -32.85
C ASN A 207 5.77 -18.20 -34.05
N ALA A 208 4.70 -18.02 -34.81
CA ALA A 208 4.46 -18.63 -36.12
C ALA A 208 3.43 -17.80 -36.90
N HIS A 209 3.43 -17.92 -38.22
CA HIS A 209 2.39 -17.30 -39.03
C HIS A 209 1.05 -18.00 -38.76
N SER A 210 0.03 -17.26 -38.33
CA SER A 210 -1.23 -17.85 -37.85
C SER A 210 -2.01 -18.56 -38.96
N GLY A 211 -2.01 -18.01 -40.18
CA GLY A 211 -2.65 -18.63 -41.34
C GLY A 211 -1.85 -19.76 -42.03
N ALA A 212 -0.54 -19.60 -42.19
CA ALA A 212 0.26 -20.51 -43.02
C ALA A 212 0.79 -21.73 -42.28
N ALA A 213 1.18 -21.58 -41.01
CA ALA A 213 1.80 -22.67 -40.24
C ALA A 213 1.53 -22.60 -38.73
N PRO A 214 0.26 -22.51 -38.29
CA PRO A 214 -0.08 -22.35 -36.88
C PRO A 214 0.43 -23.50 -36.00
N HIS A 215 0.53 -24.72 -36.55
CA HIS A 215 1.02 -25.92 -35.87
C HIS A 215 2.50 -25.83 -35.44
N LEU A 216 3.29 -24.94 -36.04
CA LEU A 216 4.68 -24.69 -35.67
C LEU A 216 4.82 -23.75 -34.46
N GLY A 217 3.77 -23.00 -34.12
CA GLY A 217 3.75 -22.04 -33.03
C GLY A 217 3.34 -22.64 -31.68
N ARG A 218 3.54 -21.88 -30.61
CA ARG A 218 3.01 -22.15 -29.26
C ARG A 218 2.35 -20.88 -28.77
N ASN A 219 1.02 -20.87 -28.77
CA ASN A 219 0.26 -19.64 -28.53
C ASN A 219 0.23 -19.29 -27.03
N ALA A 220 0.96 -18.24 -26.64
CA ALA A 220 1.01 -17.75 -25.27
C ALA A 220 -0.36 -17.21 -24.80
N LEU A 221 -1.13 -16.57 -25.68
CA LEU A 221 -2.47 -16.06 -25.39
C LEU A 221 -3.46 -17.17 -25.09
N HIS A 222 -3.40 -18.29 -25.81
CA HIS A 222 -4.23 -19.46 -25.47
C HIS A 222 -3.91 -19.98 -24.06
N GLY A 223 -2.62 -20.03 -23.70
CA GLY A 223 -2.20 -20.41 -22.36
C GLY A 223 -2.74 -19.47 -21.27
N ALA A 224 -2.71 -18.15 -21.52
CA ALA A 224 -3.25 -17.15 -20.61
C ALA A 224 -4.79 -17.25 -20.48
N SER A 225 -5.50 -17.42 -21.60
CA SER A 225 -6.96 -17.57 -21.60
C SER A 225 -7.41 -18.76 -20.76
N LEU A 226 -6.81 -19.94 -21.01
CA LEU A 226 -7.14 -21.13 -20.25
C LEU A 226 -6.79 -21.00 -18.76
N ALA A 227 -5.72 -20.27 -18.44
CA ALA A 227 -5.36 -19.98 -17.05
C ALA A 227 -6.41 -19.08 -16.38
N MET A 228 -6.97 -18.09 -17.09
CA MET A 228 -8.06 -17.25 -16.59
C MET A 228 -9.32 -18.06 -16.31
N ASP A 229 -9.70 -18.95 -17.23
CA ASP A 229 -10.86 -19.84 -17.05
C ASP A 229 -10.68 -20.76 -15.84
N ALA A 230 -9.50 -21.38 -15.71
CA ALA A 230 -9.18 -22.23 -14.57
C ALA A 230 -9.20 -21.47 -13.23
N ILE A 231 -8.71 -20.22 -13.22
CA ILE A 231 -8.78 -19.35 -12.04
C ILE A 231 -10.23 -18.99 -11.72
N ALA A 232 -11.08 -18.78 -12.72
CA ALA A 232 -12.49 -18.47 -12.51
C ALA A 232 -13.22 -19.65 -11.83
N TYR A 233 -12.99 -20.88 -12.30
CA TYR A 233 -13.64 -22.08 -11.72
C TYR A 233 -13.08 -22.48 -10.36
N MET A 234 -11.80 -22.22 -10.10
CA MET A 234 -11.18 -22.49 -8.80
C MET A 234 -11.87 -21.72 -7.65
N LYS A 235 -12.50 -20.57 -7.93
CA LYS A 235 -13.19 -19.78 -6.90
C LYS A 235 -14.30 -20.55 -6.20
N ASP A 236 -14.93 -21.52 -6.88
CA ASP A 236 -16.02 -22.35 -6.34
C ASP A 236 -15.54 -23.30 -5.21
N GLN A 237 -14.23 -23.44 -5.02
CA GLN A 237 -13.64 -24.23 -3.94
C GLN A 237 -13.58 -23.48 -2.60
N PHE A 238 -13.87 -22.17 -2.59
CA PHE A 238 -13.83 -21.33 -1.41
C PHE A 238 -15.24 -21.02 -0.91
N PRO A 239 -15.46 -21.03 0.42
CA PRO A 239 -16.75 -20.65 0.98
C PRO A 239 -17.00 -19.14 0.80
N ALA A 240 -18.26 -18.72 0.77
CA ALA A 240 -18.63 -17.32 0.49
C ALA A 240 -18.02 -16.34 1.50
N GLU A 241 -17.95 -16.73 2.77
CA GLU A 241 -17.35 -15.97 3.88
C GLU A 241 -15.84 -15.70 3.69
N ALA A 242 -15.14 -16.48 2.86
CA ALA A 242 -13.74 -16.21 2.51
C ALA A 242 -13.59 -14.93 1.68
N GLY A 243 -14.66 -14.43 1.04
CA GLY A 243 -14.66 -13.16 0.32
C GLY A 243 -13.65 -13.12 -0.85
N ILE A 244 -13.41 -14.26 -1.50
CA ILE A 244 -12.39 -14.37 -2.54
C ILE A 244 -12.74 -13.51 -3.75
N GLN A 245 -11.84 -12.59 -4.08
CA GLN A 245 -11.88 -11.84 -5.33
C GLN A 245 -10.56 -12.00 -6.07
N ILE A 246 -10.62 -12.51 -7.30
CA ILE A 246 -9.44 -12.64 -8.18
C ILE A 246 -9.79 -12.02 -9.52
N HIS A 247 -9.03 -11.00 -9.90
CA HIS A 247 -9.25 -10.24 -11.14
C HIS A 247 -8.01 -10.30 -12.00
N PRO A 248 -7.84 -11.33 -12.84
CA PRO A 248 -6.72 -11.41 -13.77
C PRO A 248 -6.97 -10.52 -14.99
N VAL A 249 -5.96 -9.79 -15.42
CA VAL A 249 -5.98 -8.87 -16.57
C VAL A 249 -4.76 -9.13 -17.44
N ILE A 250 -4.94 -9.16 -18.77
CA ILE A 250 -3.82 -9.18 -19.72
C ILE A 250 -3.29 -7.75 -19.84
N THR A 251 -2.06 -7.52 -19.40
CA THR A 251 -1.41 -6.20 -19.45
C THR A 251 -0.47 -6.04 -20.63
N ALA A 252 -0.04 -7.15 -21.24
CA ALA A 252 0.68 -7.15 -22.52
C ALA A 252 0.41 -8.44 -23.29
N CYS A 253 0.25 -8.34 -24.61
CA CYS A 253 0.13 -9.46 -25.52
C CYS A 253 0.94 -9.15 -26.79
N GLY A 254 2.03 -9.88 -27.01
CA GLY A 254 2.91 -9.65 -28.16
C GLY A 254 2.28 -10.07 -29.50
N GLY A 255 2.81 -9.51 -30.59
CA GLY A 255 2.44 -9.88 -31.96
C GLY A 255 1.27 -9.08 -32.54
N SER A 256 0.81 -9.53 -33.71
CA SER A 256 -0.29 -8.97 -34.49
C SER A 256 -1.33 -10.06 -34.79
N VAL A 257 -2.51 -9.69 -35.28
CA VAL A 257 -3.60 -10.64 -35.58
C VAL A 257 -3.23 -11.76 -36.57
N ASN A 258 -2.19 -11.58 -37.39
CA ASN A 258 -1.67 -12.59 -38.32
C ASN A 258 -0.50 -13.44 -37.77
N THR A 259 -0.18 -13.33 -36.48
CA THR A 259 0.92 -14.03 -35.83
C THR A 259 0.44 -14.76 -34.57
N ILE A 260 0.98 -15.93 -34.29
CA ILE A 260 0.80 -16.63 -33.01
C ILE A 260 1.61 -15.92 -31.93
N PRO A 261 1.01 -15.36 -30.86
CA PRO A 261 1.74 -14.66 -29.80
C PRO A 261 2.74 -15.57 -29.07
N GLU A 262 3.99 -15.15 -28.98
CA GLU A 262 5.00 -15.84 -28.17
C GLU A 262 5.11 -15.32 -26.73
N GLU A 263 4.54 -14.16 -26.41
CA GLU A 263 4.61 -13.62 -25.06
C GLU A 263 3.28 -12.98 -24.64
N VAL A 264 2.82 -13.33 -23.45
CA VAL A 264 1.67 -12.69 -22.79
C VAL A 264 1.99 -12.47 -21.31
N VAL A 265 1.68 -11.26 -20.85
CA VAL A 265 1.76 -10.87 -19.44
C VAL A 265 0.35 -10.77 -18.88
N MET A 266 0.09 -11.53 -17.82
CA MET A 266 -1.14 -11.49 -17.04
C MET A 266 -0.83 -11.02 -15.63
N GLU A 267 -1.53 -10.02 -15.13
CA GLU A 267 -1.42 -9.53 -13.77
C GLU A 267 -2.74 -9.70 -13.02
N SER A 268 -2.69 -9.92 -11.70
CA SER A 268 -3.90 -10.14 -10.91
C SER A 268 -3.75 -9.69 -9.46
N TYR A 269 -4.80 -9.07 -8.93
CA TYR A 269 -5.02 -8.95 -7.49
C TYR A 269 -5.85 -10.13 -6.99
N ILE A 270 -5.41 -10.73 -5.90
CA ILE A 270 -6.20 -11.69 -5.10
C ILE A 270 -6.54 -11.01 -3.79
N ARG A 271 -7.82 -10.96 -3.42
CA ARG A 271 -8.29 -10.51 -2.11
C ARG A 271 -8.99 -11.65 -1.38
N ALA A 272 -8.88 -11.65 -0.05
CA ALA A 272 -9.60 -12.56 0.82
C ALA A 272 -9.84 -11.93 2.19
N ASN A 273 -10.88 -12.41 2.89
CA ASN A 273 -11.23 -11.97 4.24
C ASN A 273 -10.30 -12.55 5.32
N THR A 274 -9.57 -13.64 5.03
CA THR A 274 -8.60 -14.26 5.96
C THR A 274 -7.25 -14.46 5.28
N LEU A 275 -6.17 -14.49 6.09
CA LEU A 275 -4.82 -14.73 5.57
C LEU A 275 -4.68 -16.15 5.03
N GLU A 276 -5.29 -17.12 5.71
CA GLU A 276 -5.31 -18.51 5.33
C GLU A 276 -5.94 -18.67 3.94
N ALA A 277 -7.13 -18.09 3.71
CA ALA A 277 -7.80 -18.13 2.42
C ALA A 277 -7.02 -17.35 1.34
N LEU A 278 -6.38 -16.23 1.69
CA LEU A 278 -5.52 -15.49 0.76
C LEU A 278 -4.34 -16.33 0.28
N LEU A 279 -3.63 -16.98 1.21
CA LEU A 279 -2.47 -17.82 0.92
C LEU A 279 -2.86 -19.08 0.15
N GLU A 280 -4.02 -19.67 0.48
CA GLU A 280 -4.57 -20.80 -0.24
C GLU A 280 -4.98 -20.42 -1.67
N ALA A 281 -5.77 -19.35 -1.86
CA ALA A 281 -6.13 -18.86 -3.19
C ALA A 281 -4.90 -18.47 -4.03
N ASN A 282 -3.88 -17.91 -3.39
CA ASN A 282 -2.58 -17.66 -3.99
C ASN A 282 -1.90 -18.96 -4.44
N LYS A 283 -1.87 -20.01 -3.64
CA LYS A 283 -1.29 -21.30 -4.03
C LYS A 283 -2.10 -22.01 -5.12
N ASN A 284 -3.43 -22.04 -4.96
CA ASN A 284 -4.34 -22.75 -5.86
C ASN A 284 -4.33 -22.09 -7.24
N SER A 285 -4.33 -20.75 -7.34
CA SER A 285 -4.24 -20.04 -8.64
C SER A 285 -2.96 -20.38 -9.42
N MET A 286 -1.82 -20.54 -8.73
CA MET A 286 -0.58 -21.02 -9.37
C MET A 286 -0.71 -22.45 -9.85
N THR A 287 -1.29 -23.30 -9.02
CA THR A 287 -1.45 -24.74 -9.30
C THR A 287 -2.34 -24.93 -10.52
N VAL A 288 -3.57 -24.39 -10.50
CA VAL A 288 -4.55 -24.59 -11.59
C VAL A 288 -4.02 -24.08 -12.92
N SER A 289 -3.39 -22.90 -12.96
CA SER A 289 -2.80 -22.38 -14.21
C SER A 289 -1.58 -23.18 -14.69
N SER A 290 -0.85 -23.82 -13.79
CA SER A 290 0.27 -24.69 -14.15
C SER A 290 -0.17 -26.07 -14.65
N THR A 291 -1.32 -26.56 -14.19
CA THR A 291 -1.88 -27.88 -14.55
C THR A 291 -2.80 -27.82 -15.76
N VAL A 292 -3.24 -26.63 -16.17
CA VAL A 292 -3.98 -26.44 -17.43
C VAL A 292 -3.19 -27.05 -18.60
N PRO A 293 -3.82 -27.93 -19.41
CA PRO A 293 -3.22 -28.46 -20.62
C PRO A 293 -2.81 -27.33 -21.56
N ARG A 294 -1.54 -27.28 -21.93
CA ARG A 294 -0.96 -26.23 -22.77
C ARG A 294 -0.23 -26.84 -23.95
N PRO A 295 -0.12 -26.13 -25.09
CA PRO A 295 0.69 -26.59 -26.22
C PRO A 295 2.09 -27.01 -25.76
N SER A 296 2.55 -28.19 -26.20
CA SER A 296 3.83 -28.77 -25.77
C SER A 296 4.99 -27.79 -25.95
N GLY A 297 5.67 -27.39 -24.87
CA GLY A 297 6.78 -26.42 -24.92
C GLY A 297 6.40 -24.97 -24.61
N LEU A 298 5.13 -24.68 -24.31
CA LEU A 298 4.74 -23.42 -23.67
C LEU A 298 5.25 -23.41 -22.22
N ARG A 299 5.98 -22.36 -21.84
CA ARG A 299 6.51 -22.17 -20.49
C ARG A 299 5.71 -21.10 -19.77
N LEU A 300 5.47 -21.31 -18.48
CA LEU A 300 4.83 -20.34 -17.59
C LEU A 300 5.78 -20.04 -16.45
N ARG A 301 6.02 -18.76 -16.22
CA ARG A 301 6.74 -18.28 -15.05
C ARG A 301 5.83 -17.41 -14.22
N TRP A 302 5.70 -17.73 -12.95
CA TRP A 302 5.01 -16.91 -11.97
C TRP A 302 6.00 -16.03 -11.22
N LYS A 303 5.58 -14.80 -10.97
CA LYS A 303 6.13 -13.93 -9.95
C LYS A 303 4.97 -13.55 -9.03
N THR A 304 5.11 -13.86 -7.75
CA THR A 304 4.15 -13.48 -6.72
C THR A 304 4.83 -12.45 -5.85
N GLU A 305 4.22 -11.28 -5.71
CA GLU A 305 4.69 -10.26 -4.78
C GLU A 305 4.03 -10.47 -3.41
N PRO A 306 4.80 -10.32 -2.31
CA PRO A 306 4.27 -10.55 -0.96
C PRO A 306 3.01 -9.72 -0.70
N ALA A 307 2.02 -10.36 -0.08
CA ALA A 307 0.73 -9.77 0.24
C ALA A 307 0.84 -8.59 1.22
N ILE A 308 -0.07 -7.62 1.13
CA ILE A 308 -0.49 -6.86 2.31
C ILE A 308 -1.47 -7.76 3.07
N CYS A 309 -1.04 -8.23 4.24
CA CYS A 309 -1.85 -9.08 5.09
C CYS A 309 -2.91 -8.24 5.82
N ARG A 310 -3.98 -8.91 6.26
CA ARG A 310 -4.95 -8.36 7.21
C ARG A 310 -4.18 -7.77 8.41
N PHE A 311 -4.59 -6.60 8.90
CA PHE A 311 -4.08 -6.08 10.18
C PHE A 311 -4.26 -7.17 11.24
N ARG A 312 -3.15 -7.62 11.85
CA ARG A 312 -3.18 -8.59 12.94
C ARG A 312 -3.48 -7.82 14.22
N SER A 313 -4.55 -8.17 14.91
CA SER A 313 -4.63 -7.90 16.34
C SER A 313 -3.51 -8.67 17.06
N PRO A 314 -2.96 -8.14 18.16
CA PRO A 314 -2.15 -8.96 19.04
C PRO A 314 -3.01 -10.15 19.53
N PRO A 315 -2.46 -11.37 19.63
CA PRO A 315 -3.13 -12.41 20.38
C PRO A 315 -3.27 -11.92 21.82
N GLY A 316 -4.51 -11.95 22.34
CA GLY A 316 -4.79 -11.68 23.75
C GLY A 316 -4.15 -12.70 24.68
#